data_AF-A0AA35LJQ4-F1
#
_entry.id   AF-A0AA35LJQ4-F1
#
_cell.length_a   1.000
_cell.length_b   1.000
_cell.length_c   1.000
_cell.angle_alpha   90.00
_cell.angle_beta   90.00
_cell.angle_gamma   90.00
#
_symmetry.space_group_name_H-M   'P 1'
#
loop_
_entity.id
_entity.type
_entity.pdbx_description
1 polymer ?
#
loop_
_entity_poly.entity_id
_entity_poly.type
_entity_poly.pdbx_seq_one_letter_code
_entity_poly.pdbx_strand_id
1 'polypeptide(L)'
;MASLVPLPPFVPASESWDSYLAWFDCYLQANKLTEVSQERGLFLSLCGPEVFETARALVAPVAVQAAPWDTIQEKLHNHYAPKPSKIVARHAFYHWNQAAMHCEFRDLDDALMDRIVCGVRDIHLQRCLLAKPDLTLQKAIEEAVASEAANLSTQEIRTATLWYWPSAIQQGFI
;
A
#
# COMPACT_ATOMS: atom_id res chain seq x y z
N MET A 1 -37.31 7.88 10.58
CA MET A 1 -36.33 8.09 9.50
C MET A 1 -34.96 7.78 10.08
N ALA A 2 -34.25 6.79 9.54
CA ALA A 2 -32.91 6.47 10.02
C ALA A 2 -32.00 7.68 9.77
N SER A 3 -31.39 8.22 10.84
CA SER A 3 -30.40 9.28 10.71
C SER A 3 -29.20 8.70 9.98
N LEU A 4 -28.96 9.18 8.75
CA LEU A 4 -27.74 8.88 8.03
C LEU A 4 -26.55 9.38 8.87
N VAL A 5 -25.59 8.50 9.16
CA VAL A 5 -24.32 8.94 9.74
C VAL A 5 -23.61 9.77 8.67
N PRO A 6 -23.12 10.99 8.95
CA PRO A 6 -22.41 11.76 7.95
C PRO A 6 -21.06 11.10 7.64
N LEU A 7 -20.77 10.90 6.35
CA LEU A 7 -19.40 10.63 5.91
C LEU A 7 -18.59 11.91 6.10
N PRO A 8 -17.45 11.89 6.80
CA PRO A 8 -16.51 13.00 6.79
C PRO A 8 -16.10 13.40 5.36
N PRO A 9 -15.78 14.68 5.13
CA PRO A 9 -15.25 15.11 3.83
C PRO A 9 -13.85 14.52 3.61
N PHE A 10 -13.47 14.38 2.35
CA PHE A 10 -12.14 13.90 1.96
C PHE A 10 -11.05 14.84 2.48
N VAL A 11 -9.99 14.25 3.07
CA VAL A 11 -8.81 15.00 3.54
C VAL A 11 -7.56 14.47 2.84
N PRO A 12 -7.04 15.18 1.80
CA PRO A 12 -5.90 14.70 1.00
C PRO A 12 -4.63 14.38 1.79
N ALA A 13 -4.44 15.01 2.95
CA ALA A 13 -3.26 14.82 3.79
C ALA A 13 -3.29 13.55 4.64
N SER A 14 -4.45 12.95 4.88
CA SER A 14 -4.61 11.81 5.79
C SER A 14 -5.01 10.51 5.10
N GLU A 15 -5.66 10.59 3.93
CA GLU A 15 -6.15 9.42 3.22
C GLU A 15 -5.95 9.55 1.70
N SER A 16 -5.89 8.40 1.01
CA SER A 16 -5.86 8.39 -0.45
C SER A 16 -7.26 8.58 -1.02
N TRP A 17 -7.35 9.16 -2.23
CA TRP A 17 -8.63 9.31 -2.93
C TRP A 17 -9.34 7.97 -3.13
N ASP A 18 -8.60 6.91 -3.46
CA ASP A 18 -9.16 5.57 -3.65
C ASP A 18 -9.76 5.00 -2.37
N SER A 19 -9.12 5.24 -1.22
CA SER A 19 -9.65 4.85 0.09
C SER A 19 -10.95 5.59 0.41
N TYR A 20 -10.99 6.89 0.11
CA TYR A 20 -12.19 7.70 0.30
C TYR A 20 -13.36 7.22 -0.57
N LEU A 21 -13.11 6.93 -1.85
CA LEU A 21 -14.13 6.39 -2.75
C LEU A 21 -14.61 5.01 -2.30
N ALA A 22 -13.71 4.12 -1.90
CA ALA A 22 -14.11 2.80 -1.37
C ALA A 22 -14.97 2.93 -0.11
N TRP A 23 -14.69 3.93 0.74
CA TRP A 23 -15.51 4.22 1.91
C TRP A 23 -16.89 4.77 1.52
N PHE A 24 -16.94 5.65 0.52
CA PHE A 24 -18.20 6.15 -0.04
C PHE A 24 -19.04 5.02 -0.66
N ASP A 25 -18.44 4.07 -1.36
CA ASP A 25 -19.15 2.91 -1.91
C ASP A 25 -19.73 2.02 -0.79
N CYS A 26 -18.94 1.75 0.27
CA CYS A 26 -19.44 1.07 1.46
C CYS A 26 -20.63 1.80 2.08
N TYR A 27 -20.59 3.14 2.09
CA TYR A 27 -21.65 3.98 2.61
C TYR A 27 -22.94 3.86 1.78
N LEU A 28 -22.84 3.89 0.45
CA LEU A 28 -23.99 3.70 -0.44
C LEU A 28 -24.64 2.32 -0.23
N GLN A 29 -23.83 1.27 -0.15
CA GLN A 29 -24.29 -0.10 0.08
C GLN A 29 -25.02 -0.25 1.42
N ALA A 30 -24.46 0.29 2.50
CA ALA A 30 -25.06 0.23 3.83
C ALA A 30 -26.44 0.92 3.87
N ASN A 31 -26.63 1.95 3.05
CA ASN A 31 -27.87 2.73 2.97
C ASN A 31 -28.80 2.29 1.83
N LYS A 32 -28.44 1.24 1.08
CA LYS A 32 -29.22 0.70 -0.06
C LYS A 32 -29.50 1.74 -1.14
N LEU A 33 -28.59 2.69 -1.33
CA LEU A 33 -28.65 3.69 -2.39
C LEU A 33 -28.06 3.08 -3.65
N THR A 34 -28.86 3.00 -4.71
CA THR A 34 -28.50 2.34 -5.98
C THR A 34 -28.84 3.19 -7.21
N GLU A 35 -29.46 4.36 -7.01
CA GLU A 35 -29.82 5.26 -8.10
C GLU A 35 -28.70 6.28 -8.31
N VAL A 36 -28.12 6.32 -9.51
CA VAL A 36 -27.00 7.20 -9.88
C VAL A 36 -27.29 8.69 -9.60
N SER A 37 -28.55 9.11 -9.75
CA SER A 37 -28.96 10.49 -9.46
C SER A 37 -28.80 10.83 -7.96
N GLN A 38 -29.09 9.87 -7.09
CA GLN A 38 -28.96 9.97 -5.64
C GLN A 38 -27.49 9.89 -5.21
N GLU A 39 -26.70 9.01 -5.83
CA GLU A 39 -25.26 8.87 -5.58
C GLU A 39 -24.52 10.18 -5.82
N ARG A 40 -24.70 10.80 -7.00
CA ARG A 40 -24.08 12.09 -7.34
C ARG A 40 -24.49 13.19 -6.37
N GLY A 41 -25.79 13.32 -6.11
CA GLY A 41 -26.30 14.36 -5.21
C GLY A 41 -25.75 14.21 -3.79
N LEU A 42 -25.73 12.98 -3.29
CA LEU A 42 -25.19 12.64 -1.99
C LEU A 42 -23.69 12.91 -1.92
N PHE A 43 -22.92 12.47 -2.91
CA PHE A 43 -21.48 12.73 -2.97
C PHE A 43 -21.18 14.23 -2.93
N LEU A 44 -21.81 15.02 -3.80
CA LEU A 44 -21.60 16.47 -3.86
C LEU A 44 -21.98 17.17 -2.54
N SER A 45 -22.88 16.59 -1.74
CA SER A 45 -23.24 17.11 -0.42
C SER A 45 -22.25 16.72 0.69
N LEU A 46 -21.54 15.59 0.54
CA LEU A 46 -20.66 15.02 1.58
C LEU A 46 -19.17 15.29 1.34
N CYS A 47 -18.75 15.48 0.08
CA CYS A 47 -17.34 15.58 -0.32
C CYS A 47 -16.59 16.79 0.27
N GLY A 48 -17.33 17.76 0.83
CA GLY A 48 -16.77 18.97 1.41
C GLY A 48 -16.52 20.08 0.38
N PRO A 49 -16.26 21.31 0.85
CA PRO A 49 -16.20 22.49 0.00
C PRO A 49 -15.05 22.46 -1.02
N GLU A 50 -13.88 21.96 -0.63
CA GLU A 50 -12.69 21.93 -1.50
C GLU A 50 -12.86 20.98 -2.68
N VAL A 51 -13.34 19.76 -2.42
CA VAL A 51 -13.61 18.76 -3.46
C VAL A 51 -14.77 19.21 -4.35
N PHE A 52 -15.81 19.81 -3.77
CA PHE A 52 -16.93 20.36 -4.52
C PHE A 52 -16.48 21.45 -5.50
N GLU A 53 -15.67 22.41 -5.04
CA GLU A 53 -15.14 23.47 -5.91
C GLU A 53 -14.23 22.92 -7.00
N THR A 54 -13.42 21.91 -6.67
CA THR A 54 -12.57 21.21 -7.64
C THR A 54 -13.41 20.49 -8.69
N ALA A 55 -14.46 19.76 -8.28
CA ALA A 55 -15.40 19.11 -9.20
C ALA A 55 -16.07 20.13 -10.12
N ARG A 56 -16.54 21.25 -9.56
CA ARG A 56 -17.17 22.36 -10.30
C ARG A 56 -16.23 22.95 -11.34
N ALA A 57 -14.97 23.19 -10.98
CA ALA A 57 -13.95 23.70 -11.89
C ALA A 57 -13.64 22.71 -13.01
N LEU A 58 -13.51 21.41 -12.69
CA LEU A 58 -13.16 20.38 -13.65
C LEU A 58 -14.26 20.10 -14.69
N VAL A 59 -15.54 20.24 -14.34
CA VAL A 59 -16.68 19.98 -15.26
C VAL A 59 -17.18 21.22 -16.01
N ALA A 60 -16.63 22.41 -15.73
CA ALA A 60 -16.96 23.62 -16.46
C ALA A 60 -16.79 23.45 -17.98
N PRO A 61 -17.66 24.05 -18.81
CA PRO A 61 -18.71 25.02 -18.48
C PRO A 61 -20.05 24.40 -18.02
N VAL A 62 -20.14 23.06 -17.93
CA VAL A 62 -21.36 22.39 -17.49
C VAL A 62 -21.54 22.57 -15.98
N ALA A 63 -22.76 22.79 -15.52
CA ALA A 63 -23.05 22.83 -14.09
C ALA A 63 -22.77 21.46 -13.46
N VAL A 64 -22.06 21.42 -12.32
CA VAL A 64 -21.69 20.15 -11.65
C VAL A 64 -22.89 19.26 -11.31
N GLN A 65 -24.04 19.87 -11.02
CA GLN A 65 -25.32 19.19 -10.78
C GLN A 65 -25.88 18.49 -12.03
N ALA A 66 -25.51 18.97 -13.23
CA ALA A 66 -25.98 18.46 -14.52
C ALA A 66 -24.95 17.53 -15.20
N ALA A 67 -23.70 17.51 -14.75
CA ALA A 67 -22.67 16.64 -15.29
C ALA A 67 -22.97 15.16 -14.97
N PRO A 68 -22.70 14.21 -15.89
CA PRO A 68 -22.83 12.78 -15.61
C PRO A 68 -21.95 12.37 -14.43
N TRP A 69 -22.44 11.42 -13.62
CA TRP A 69 -21.73 10.94 -12.44
C TRP A 69 -20.36 10.35 -12.80
N ASP A 70 -20.31 9.47 -13.80
CA ASP A 70 -19.08 8.87 -14.30
C ASP A 70 -18.04 9.92 -14.70
N THR A 71 -18.47 11.02 -15.33
CA THR A 71 -17.58 12.13 -15.72
C THR A 71 -17.03 12.87 -14.49
N ILE A 72 -17.83 13.07 -13.45
CA ILE A 72 -17.37 13.71 -12.21
C ILE A 72 -16.34 12.81 -11.51
N GLN A 73 -16.64 11.52 -11.37
CA GLN A 73 -15.74 10.55 -10.75
C GLN A 73 -14.41 10.46 -11.51
N GLU A 74 -14.45 10.33 -12.84
CA GLU A 74 -13.25 10.25 -13.67
C GLU A 74 -12.36 11.50 -13.51
N LYS A 75 -12.95 12.70 -13.60
CA LYS A 75 -12.17 13.95 -13.48
C LYS A 75 -11.56 14.14 -12.11
N LEU A 76 -12.30 13.84 -11.04
CA LEU A 76 -11.79 13.93 -9.68
C LEU A 76 -10.71 12.89 -9.41
N HIS A 77 -10.90 11.65 -9.89
CA HIS A 77 -9.88 10.61 -9.79
C HIS A 77 -8.59 11.03 -10.50
N ASN A 78 -8.68 11.59 -11.71
CA ASN A 78 -7.49 12.08 -12.42
C ASN A 78 -6.80 13.24 -11.72
N HIS A 79 -7.52 14.00 -10.88
CA HIS A 79 -6.98 15.11 -10.12
C HIS A 79 -6.30 14.66 -8.81
N TYR A 80 -6.96 13.83 -8.01
CA TYR A 80 -6.49 13.43 -6.67
C TYR A 80 -5.71 12.11 -6.66
N ALA A 81 -5.92 11.23 -7.63
CA ALA A 81 -5.17 10.00 -7.84
C ALA A 81 -4.64 9.93 -9.29
N PRO A 82 -3.80 10.90 -9.71
CA PRO A 82 -3.24 10.88 -11.04
C PRO A 82 -2.39 9.62 -11.22
N LYS A 83 -2.65 8.86 -12.29
CA LYS A 83 -1.88 7.65 -12.57
C LYS A 83 -0.41 8.05 -12.78
N PRO A 84 0.53 7.60 -11.91
CA PRO A 84 1.93 7.93 -12.11
C PRO A 84 2.41 7.27 -13.40
N SER A 85 3.34 7.94 -14.10
CA SER A 85 3.96 7.30 -15.25
C SER A 85 4.66 6.02 -14.82
N LYS A 86 4.70 5.04 -15.71
CA LYS A 86 5.40 3.77 -15.51
C LYS A 86 6.83 3.95 -15.00
N ILE A 87 7.54 4.96 -15.48
CA ILE A 87 8.93 5.25 -15.09
C ILE A 87 8.98 5.76 -13.65
N VAL A 88 8.11 6.71 -13.28
CA VAL A 88 8.03 7.26 -11.92
C VAL A 88 7.64 6.18 -10.91
N ALA A 89 6.63 5.36 -11.23
CA ALA A 89 6.20 4.28 -10.36
C ALA A 89 7.33 3.25 -10.12
N ARG A 90 8.03 2.84 -11.17
CA ARG A 90 9.17 1.91 -11.06
C ARG A 90 10.33 2.51 -10.27
N HIS A 91 10.66 3.77 -10.50
CA HIS A 91 11.67 4.47 -9.72
C HIS A 91 11.30 4.47 -8.23
N ALA A 92 10.06 4.81 -7.89
CA ALA A 92 9.60 4.80 -6.50
C ALA A 92 9.59 3.38 -5.89
N PHE A 93 9.26 2.35 -6.65
CA PHE A 93 9.37 0.94 -6.22
C PHE A 93 10.81 0.56 -5.84
N TYR A 94 11.79 0.86 -6.70
CA TYR A 94 13.18 0.51 -6.46
C TYR A 94 13.90 1.43 -5.46
N HIS A 95 13.40 2.65 -5.21
CA HIS A 95 14.09 3.59 -4.31
C HIS A 95 13.37 3.87 -2.99
N TRP A 96 12.04 3.81 -2.94
CA TRP A 96 11.24 4.33 -1.83
C TRP A 96 10.35 3.30 -1.14
N ASN A 97 10.62 2.00 -1.34
CA ASN A 97 9.90 0.91 -0.68
C ASN A 97 8.37 0.94 -0.92
N GLN A 98 7.96 1.42 -2.09
CA GLN A 98 6.55 1.47 -2.48
C GLN A 98 6.10 0.15 -3.10
N ALA A 99 4.78 -0.09 -3.09
CA ALA A 99 4.17 -1.26 -3.70
C ALA A 99 4.26 -1.25 -5.24
N ALA A 100 4.33 -2.43 -5.85
CA ALA A 100 4.47 -2.58 -7.30
C ALA A 100 3.19 -2.26 -8.11
N MET A 101 2.07 -1.94 -7.45
CA MET A 101 0.72 -1.86 -8.05
C MET A 101 0.62 -0.96 -9.28
N HIS A 102 1.41 0.12 -9.37
CA HIS A 102 1.36 1.07 -10.49
C HIS A 102 2.57 0.96 -11.45
N CYS A 103 3.41 -0.05 -11.29
CA CYS A 103 4.70 -0.13 -12.01
C CYS A 103 4.62 -0.78 -13.39
N GLU A 104 3.49 -1.42 -13.73
CA GLU A 104 3.27 -2.12 -15.01
C GLU A 104 4.47 -2.99 -15.42
N PHE A 105 4.97 -3.80 -14.47
CA PHE A 105 6.00 -4.79 -14.74
C PHE A 105 5.46 -5.85 -15.73
N ARG A 106 6.29 -6.27 -16.69
CA ARG A 106 5.90 -7.36 -17.60
C ARG A 106 5.97 -8.69 -16.85
N ASP A 107 7.03 -8.82 -16.07
CA ASP A 107 7.23 -9.89 -15.11
C ASP A 107 7.33 -9.25 -13.73
N LEU A 108 6.28 -9.43 -12.93
CA LEU A 108 6.22 -8.90 -11.57
C LEU A 108 7.11 -9.73 -10.63
N ASP A 109 7.22 -11.04 -10.88
CA ASP A 109 7.96 -11.95 -10.02
C ASP A 109 9.45 -11.67 -10.09
N ASP A 110 9.98 -11.44 -11.29
CA ASP A 110 11.36 -11.00 -11.49
C ASP A 110 11.64 -9.66 -10.79
N ALA A 111 10.74 -8.68 -10.93
CA ALA A 111 10.93 -7.36 -10.33
C ALA A 111 10.90 -7.41 -8.78
N LEU A 112 10.03 -8.24 -8.20
CA LEU A 112 9.99 -8.49 -6.76
C LEU A 112 11.20 -9.28 -6.30
N MET A 113 11.68 -10.24 -7.10
CA MET A 113 12.88 -11.02 -6.80
C MET A 113 14.11 -10.11 -6.77
N ASP A 114 14.28 -9.25 -7.77
CA ASP A 114 15.34 -8.21 -7.79
C ASP A 114 15.28 -7.34 -6.52
N ARG A 115 14.08 -7.03 -6.05
CA ARG A 115 13.87 -6.24 -4.84
C ARG A 115 14.35 -6.98 -3.59
N ILE A 116 14.07 -8.27 -3.47
CA ILE A 116 14.56 -9.10 -2.37
C ILE A 116 16.09 -9.18 -2.44
N VAL A 117 16.64 -9.60 -3.58
CA VAL A 117 18.08 -9.81 -3.75
C VAL A 117 18.87 -8.53 -3.49
N CYS A 118 18.46 -7.40 -4.07
CA CYS A 118 19.15 -6.12 -3.89
C CYS A 118 18.82 -5.44 -2.54
N GLY A 119 17.67 -5.75 -1.94
CA GLY A 119 17.14 -5.06 -0.75
C GLY A 119 17.46 -5.73 0.59
N VAL A 120 17.84 -7.01 0.60
CA VAL A 120 18.25 -7.73 1.81
C VAL A 120 19.48 -7.04 2.44
N ARG A 121 19.42 -6.80 3.75
CA ARG A 121 20.51 -6.18 4.52
C ARG A 121 21.63 -7.15 4.90
N ASP A 122 21.31 -8.44 5.01
CA ASP A 122 22.26 -9.49 5.35
C ASP A 122 23.13 -9.83 4.13
N ILE A 123 24.40 -9.43 4.18
CA ILE A 123 25.37 -9.64 3.09
C ILE A 123 25.61 -11.13 2.80
N HIS A 124 25.47 -12.01 3.78
CA HIS A 124 25.66 -13.45 3.58
C HIS A 124 24.48 -14.04 2.83
N LEU A 125 23.25 -13.70 3.25
CA LEU A 125 22.05 -14.09 2.52
C LEU A 125 22.06 -13.54 1.08
N GLN A 126 22.39 -12.26 0.89
CA GLN A 126 22.48 -11.66 -0.44
C GLN A 126 23.48 -12.40 -1.34
N ARG A 127 24.66 -12.75 -0.82
CA ARG A 127 25.65 -13.55 -1.56
C ARG A 127 25.13 -14.94 -1.92
N CYS A 128 24.42 -15.60 -1.01
CA CYS A 128 23.81 -16.91 -1.26
C CYS A 128 22.74 -16.85 -2.35
N LEU A 129 21.89 -15.82 -2.33
CA LEU A 129 20.86 -15.59 -3.35
C LEU A 129 21.49 -15.34 -4.73
N LEU A 130 22.49 -14.45 -4.82
CA LEU A 130 23.18 -14.11 -6.07
C LEU A 130 23.95 -15.29 -6.69
N ALA A 131 24.31 -16.31 -5.91
CA ALA A 131 25.02 -17.49 -6.40
C ALA A 131 24.10 -18.53 -7.08
N LYS A 132 22.78 -18.34 -7.05
CA LYS A 132 21.81 -19.33 -7.57
C LYS A 132 21.44 -19.00 -9.02
N PRO A 133 21.73 -19.91 -9.99
CA PRO A 133 21.42 -19.66 -11.40
C PRO A 133 19.92 -19.72 -11.72
N ASP A 134 19.16 -20.57 -11.01
CA ASP A 134 17.71 -20.77 -11.21
C ASP A 134 16.91 -20.29 -9.99
N LEU A 135 17.19 -19.06 -9.55
CA LEU A 135 16.45 -18.40 -8.47
C LEU A 135 15.06 -18.00 -8.97
N THR A 136 14.05 -18.25 -8.16
CA THR A 136 12.67 -17.80 -8.39
C THR A 136 12.22 -16.94 -7.23
N LEU A 137 11.21 -16.09 -7.44
CA LEU A 137 10.65 -15.25 -6.37
C LEU A 137 10.31 -16.08 -5.12
N GLN A 138 9.61 -17.21 -5.31
CA GLN A 138 9.21 -18.08 -4.21
C GLN A 138 10.41 -18.60 -3.39
N LYS A 139 11.48 -19.06 -4.06
CA LYS A 139 12.69 -19.51 -3.37
C LYS A 139 13.40 -18.38 -2.64
N ALA A 140 13.44 -17.18 -3.23
CA ALA A 140 14.03 -16.01 -2.61
C ALA A 140 13.28 -15.61 -1.33
N ILE A 141 11.94 -15.69 -1.34
CA ILE A 141 11.09 -15.46 -0.15
C ILE A 141 11.38 -16.51 0.91
N GLU A 142 11.33 -17.80 0.56
CA GLU A 142 11.56 -18.91 1.50
C GLU A 142 12.92 -18.80 2.20
N GLU A 143 13.98 -18.49 1.45
CA GLU A 143 15.32 -18.34 2.01
C GLU A 143 15.46 -17.09 2.87
N ALA A 144 14.85 -15.97 2.49
CA ALA A 144 14.86 -14.77 3.31
C ALA A 144 14.17 -15.02 4.67
N VAL A 145 12.98 -15.63 4.65
CA VAL A 145 12.23 -15.98 5.86
C VAL A 145 13.00 -16.98 6.73
N ALA A 146 13.59 -18.02 6.11
CA ALA A 146 14.40 -19.00 6.84
C ALA A 146 15.63 -18.36 7.49
N SER A 147 16.28 -17.43 6.80
CA SER A 147 17.44 -16.68 7.33
C SER A 147 17.04 -15.77 8.49
N GLU A 148 15.91 -15.09 8.43
CA GLU A 148 15.38 -14.27 9.52
C GLU A 148 15.09 -15.13 10.77
N ALA A 149 14.44 -16.28 10.58
CA ALA A 149 14.18 -17.22 11.66
C ALA A 149 15.49 -17.77 12.27
N ALA A 150 16.46 -18.16 11.45
CA ALA A 150 17.76 -18.65 11.91
C ALA A 150 18.54 -17.57 12.68
N ASN A 151 18.47 -16.31 12.23
CA ASN A 151 19.09 -15.17 12.92
C ASN A 151 18.47 -14.95 14.30
N LEU A 152 17.13 -15.02 14.42
CA LEU A 152 16.44 -14.93 15.70
C LEU A 152 16.87 -16.06 16.66
N SER A 153 16.82 -17.32 16.20
CA SER A 153 17.24 -18.46 17.02
C SER A 153 18.71 -18.38 17.43
N THR A 154 19.59 -17.89 16.55
CA THR A 154 21.01 -17.69 16.89
C THR A 154 21.20 -16.63 17.97
N GLN A 155 20.42 -15.55 17.94
CA GLN A 155 20.43 -14.53 18.99
C GLN A 155 19.97 -15.11 20.33
N GLU A 156 18.88 -15.88 20.34
CA GLU A 156 18.38 -16.57 21.55
C GLU A 156 19.39 -17.55 22.14
N ILE A 157 20.04 -18.37 21.30
CA ILE A 157 21.08 -19.30 21.75
C ILE A 157 22.25 -18.53 22.39
N ARG A 158 22.68 -17.42 21.77
CA ARG A 158 23.80 -16.60 22.28
C ARG A 158 23.45 -15.91 23.59
N THR A 159 22.25 -15.34 23.73
CA THR A 159 21.81 -14.69 24.97
C THR A 159 21.64 -15.71 26.10
N ALA A 160 21.09 -16.90 25.81
CA ALA A 160 21.01 -17.99 26.78
C ALA A 160 22.41 -18.46 27.21
N THR A 161 23.33 -18.65 26.27
CA THR A 161 24.71 -19.07 26.59
C THR A 161 25.42 -18.05 27.50
N LEU A 162 25.20 -16.75 27.28
CA LEU A 162 25.75 -15.68 28.12
C LEU A 162 25.15 -15.63 29.53
N TRP A 163 23.95 -16.16 29.76
CA TRP A 163 23.35 -16.27 31.11
C TRP A 163 23.82 -17.52 31.86
N TYR A 164 24.00 -18.65 31.15
CA TYR A 164 24.42 -19.91 31.77
C TYR A 164 25.93 -19.96 32.08
N TRP A 165 26.77 -19.33 31.26
CA TRP A 165 28.24 -19.42 31.39
C TRP A 165 28.85 -18.68 32.61
N PRO A 166 28.43 -17.46 33.00
CA PRO A 166 28.95 -16.77 34.18
C PRO A 166 28.66 -17.54 35.49
N SER A 167 27.49 -18.20 35.53
CA SER A 167 27.03 -19.04 36.64
C SER A 167 27.88 -20.31 36.79
N ALA A 168 28.24 -20.93 35.66
CA ALA A 168 29.02 -22.18 35.64
C ALA A 168 30.50 -21.97 36.00
N ILE A 169 31.10 -20.83 35.63
CA ILE A 169 32.48 -20.51 36.03
C ILE A 169 32.59 -20.29 37.55
N GLN A 170 31.57 -19.69 38.20
CA GLN A 170 31.56 -19.54 39.66
C GLN A 170 31.35 -20.86 40.41
N GLN A 171 30.85 -21.92 39.75
CA GLN A 171 30.56 -23.22 40.36
C GLN A 171 31.62 -24.29 40.10
N GLY A 172 32.76 -23.95 39.48
CA GLY A 172 33.95 -24.83 39.46
C GLY A 172 33.81 -26.12 38.65
N PHE A 173 33.07 -26.10 37.54
CA PHE A 173 32.96 -27.23 36.61
C PHE A 173 33.83 -27.05 35.36
N ILE A 174 35.12 -26.75 35.52
CA ILE A 174 36.21 -27.07 34.57
C ILE A 174 37.48 -27.33 35.39
#